data_AF-A0A2S5E917-F1
#
_entry.id   AF-A0A2S5E917-F1
#
_cell.length_a   1.000
_cell.length_b   1.000
_cell.length_c   1.000
_cell.angle_alpha   90.00
_cell.angle_beta   90.00
_cell.angle_gamma   90.00
#
_symmetry.space_group_name_H-M   'P 1'
#
loop_
_entity.id
_entity.type
_entity.pdbx_description
1 polymer ?
#
loop_
_entity_poly.entity_id
_entity_poly.type
_entity_poly.pdbx_seq_one_letter_code
_entity_poly.pdbx_strand_id
1 'polypeptide(L)'
;DTVLACRQFKENNLKTYGITLNKDSSLSEISDETLILPINEEGIVMTKSFTSIILSFQMLVDINLNEDISKYAKDLGKIDEIITVFENEITKNDLNRFKHFVFLGLGMYEGLAREAALKLEEMSLSFTEAFSSYEYRHGPKSLADDKTLVCIFGEDEENNRTLEKELCDFSSTVINLGKLFKKMNITSKNVAFLQIIFAQILGLRIAKNKSIDVDRPRNLDKVVKF
;
A
#
# COMPACT_ATOMS: atom_id res chain seq x y z
N ASP A 1 -7.73 19.89 -3.65
CA ASP A 1 -8.74 19.08 -4.38
C ASP A 1 -9.81 18.46 -3.49
N THR A 2 -9.48 17.63 -2.49
CA THR A 2 -10.49 16.93 -1.66
C THR A 2 -11.53 17.87 -1.01
N VAL A 3 -11.09 19.00 -0.45
CA VAL A 3 -12.00 20.02 0.14
C VAL A 3 -12.89 20.67 -0.93
N LEU A 4 -12.36 20.91 -2.13
CA LEU A 4 -13.13 21.47 -3.26
C LEU A 4 -14.16 20.47 -3.77
N ALA A 5 -13.80 19.18 -3.88
CA ALA A 5 -14.74 18.12 -4.23
C ALA A 5 -15.86 17.99 -3.19
N CYS A 6 -15.52 18.04 -1.90
CA CYS A 6 -16.51 18.04 -0.83
C CYS A 6 -17.49 19.23 -0.95
N ARG A 7 -16.97 20.45 -1.22
CA ARG A 7 -17.80 21.62 -1.48
C ARG A 7 -18.76 21.40 -2.65
N GLN A 8 -18.26 20.87 -3.76
CA GLN A 8 -19.07 20.56 -4.95
C GLN A 8 -20.18 19.55 -4.63
N PHE A 9 -19.88 18.50 -3.86
CA PHE A 9 -20.90 17.52 -3.45
C PHE A 9 -22.01 18.17 -2.61
N LYS A 10 -21.65 19.07 -1.70
CA LYS A 10 -22.65 19.80 -0.89
C LYS A 10 -23.50 20.74 -1.72
N GLU A 11 -22.91 21.47 -2.67
CA GLU A 11 -23.66 22.31 -3.61
C GLU A 11 -24.65 21.50 -4.47
N ASN A 12 -24.39 20.21 -4.66
CA ASN A 12 -25.28 19.27 -5.36
C ASN A 12 -26.20 18.47 -4.42
N ASN A 13 -26.36 18.91 -3.16
CA ASN A 13 -27.18 18.25 -2.13
C ASN A 13 -26.82 16.77 -1.87
N LEU A 14 -25.55 16.39 -2.08
CA LEU A 14 -25.05 15.07 -1.73
C LEU A 14 -24.50 15.09 -0.31
N LYS A 15 -24.90 14.11 0.50
CA LYS A 15 -24.38 13.95 1.86
C LYS A 15 -22.89 13.55 1.81
N THR A 16 -22.09 14.21 2.64
CA THR A 16 -20.63 14.03 2.68
C THR A 16 -20.17 13.42 4.01
N TYR A 17 -19.26 12.46 3.93
CA TYR A 17 -18.61 11.85 5.09
C TYR A 17 -17.09 12.01 4.95
N GLY A 18 -16.50 12.87 5.78
CA GLY A 18 -15.07 13.13 5.79
C GLY A 18 -14.32 12.11 6.67
N ILE A 19 -13.22 11.55 6.18
CA ILE A 19 -12.30 10.78 7.03
C ILE A 19 -10.97 11.53 7.06
N THR A 20 -10.50 11.86 8.27
CA THR A 20 -9.28 12.64 8.46
C THR A 20 -8.61 12.28 9.78
N LEU A 21 -7.32 12.57 9.88
CA LEU A 21 -6.58 12.45 11.14
C LEU A 21 -6.70 13.73 11.98
N ASN A 22 -7.06 14.85 11.35
CA ASN A 22 -7.04 16.17 11.98
C ASN A 22 -8.45 16.72 12.15
N LYS A 23 -8.86 16.87 13.41
CA LYS A 23 -10.15 17.43 13.82
C LYS A 23 -10.37 18.86 13.32
N ASP A 24 -9.31 19.65 13.26
CA ASP A 24 -9.37 21.08 12.92
C ASP A 24 -8.98 21.31 11.44
N SER A 25 -9.17 20.31 10.59
CA SER A 25 -8.91 20.42 9.15
C SER A 25 -10.10 21.01 8.39
N SER A 26 -9.84 21.70 7.28
CA SER A 26 -10.90 22.23 6.40
C SER A 26 -11.85 21.14 5.88
N LEU A 27 -11.39 19.88 5.78
CA LEU A 27 -12.24 18.75 5.43
C LEU A 27 -13.23 18.41 6.56
N SER A 28 -12.78 18.46 7.81
CA SER A 28 -13.62 18.24 9.00
C SER A 28 -14.69 19.31 9.14
N GLU A 29 -14.35 20.56 8.85
CA GLU A 29 -15.29 21.70 8.91
C GLU A 29 -16.36 21.65 7.82
N ILE A 30 -16.00 21.24 6.60
CA ILE A 30 -16.93 21.28 5.46
C ILE A 30 -17.80 20.04 5.35
N SER A 31 -17.35 18.86 5.79
CA SER A 31 -18.12 17.61 5.69
C SER A 31 -19.36 17.62 6.58
N ASP A 32 -20.44 16.93 6.19
CA ASP A 32 -21.66 16.86 7.02
C ASP A 32 -21.46 15.98 8.26
N GLU A 33 -20.67 14.92 8.10
CA GLU A 33 -20.23 14.03 9.17
C GLU A 33 -18.74 13.78 8.99
N THR A 34 -18.00 13.62 10.10
CA THR A 34 -16.55 13.39 10.02
C THR A 34 -16.11 12.30 10.98
N LEU A 35 -15.37 11.31 10.47
CA LEU A 35 -14.60 10.36 11.28
C LEU A 35 -13.18 10.89 11.49
N ILE A 36 -12.86 11.23 12.73
CA ILE A 36 -11.50 11.59 13.14
C ILE A 36 -10.79 10.33 13.61
N LEU A 37 -9.75 9.92 12.89
CA LEU A 37 -8.93 8.78 13.29
C LEU A 37 -7.91 9.22 14.36
N PRO A 38 -7.79 8.51 15.49
CA PRO A 38 -6.89 8.87 16.59
C PRO A 38 -5.43 8.49 16.29
N ILE A 39 -4.90 9.00 15.18
CA ILE A 39 -3.59 8.63 14.63
C ILE A 39 -2.79 9.88 14.38
N ASN A 40 -1.65 9.98 15.06
CA ASN A 40 -0.67 11.04 14.81
C ASN A 40 0.38 10.53 13.84
N GLU A 41 0.43 11.06 12.62
CA GLU A 41 1.48 10.75 11.65
C GLU A 41 2.27 12.02 11.37
N GLU A 42 3.55 12.04 11.68
CA GLU A 42 4.41 13.23 11.52
C GLU A 42 5.13 13.26 10.17
N GLY A 43 5.60 12.10 9.71
CA GLY A 43 6.30 11.94 8.44
C GLY A 43 5.52 12.48 7.24
N ILE A 44 6.24 12.96 6.23
CA ILE A 44 5.65 13.44 4.98
C ILE A 44 5.04 12.28 4.19
N VAL A 45 5.73 11.14 4.16
CA VAL A 45 5.23 9.93 3.51
C VAL A 45 4.19 9.23 4.39
N MET A 46 2.98 9.06 3.86
CA MET A 46 1.90 8.35 4.56
C MET A 46 2.22 6.88 4.78
N THR A 47 1.98 6.36 5.99
CA THR A 47 2.22 4.95 6.33
C THR A 47 1.06 4.35 7.10
N LYS A 48 0.99 4.62 8.41
CA LYS A 48 -0.06 4.12 9.31
C LYS A 48 -1.40 4.81 9.09
N SER A 49 -1.39 6.03 8.54
CA SER A 49 -2.62 6.71 8.13
C SER A 49 -3.35 5.92 7.03
N PHE A 50 -2.64 5.50 5.99
CA PHE A 50 -3.19 4.75 4.87
C PHE A 50 -3.87 3.45 5.33
N THR A 51 -3.15 2.59 6.06
CA THR A 51 -3.68 1.31 6.54
C THR A 51 -4.86 1.48 7.47
N SER A 52 -4.85 2.52 8.29
CA SER A 52 -5.91 2.78 9.25
C SER A 52 -7.16 3.41 8.61
N ILE A 53 -6.99 4.24 7.58
CA ILE A 53 -8.12 4.73 6.77
C ILE A 53 -8.83 3.54 6.10
N ILE A 54 -8.08 2.60 5.50
CA ILE A 54 -8.67 1.40 4.88
C ILE A 54 -9.40 0.56 5.93
N LEU A 55 -8.76 0.26 7.06
CA LEU A 55 -9.39 -0.50 8.14
C LEU A 55 -10.69 0.17 8.61
N SER A 56 -10.68 1.49 8.78
CA SER A 56 -11.85 2.26 9.20
C SER A 56 -12.99 2.15 8.20
N PHE A 57 -12.70 2.28 6.90
CA PHE A 57 -13.70 2.10 5.84
C PHE A 57 -14.28 0.67 5.85
N GLN A 58 -13.44 -0.35 5.97
CA GLN A 58 -13.89 -1.73 6.00
C GLN A 58 -14.77 -2.03 7.22
N MET A 59 -14.37 -1.53 8.41
CA MET A 59 -15.15 -1.66 9.63
C MET A 59 -16.50 -0.93 9.53
N LEU A 60 -16.53 0.28 8.95
CA LEU A 60 -17.78 1.02 8.73
C LEU A 60 -18.74 0.24 7.83
N VAL A 61 -18.24 -0.36 6.75
CA VAL A 61 -19.04 -1.19 5.85
C VAL A 61 -19.58 -2.42 6.59
N ASP A 62 -18.74 -3.13 7.33
CA ASP A 62 -19.16 -4.32 8.07
C ASP A 62 -20.18 -4.01 9.17
N ILE A 63 -19.99 -2.93 9.93
CA ILE A 63 -20.96 -2.47 10.93
C ILE A 63 -22.32 -2.22 10.28
N ASN A 64 -22.33 -1.55 9.12
CA ASN A 64 -23.57 -1.26 8.40
C ASN A 64 -24.24 -2.53 7.83
N LEU A 65 -23.46 -3.59 7.59
CA LEU A 65 -23.95 -4.90 7.17
C LEU A 65 -24.28 -5.83 8.34
N ASN A 66 -24.12 -5.39 9.60
CA ASN A 66 -24.22 -6.20 10.82
C ASN A 66 -23.25 -7.40 10.85
N GLU A 67 -22.07 -7.24 10.24
CA GLU A 67 -21.00 -8.23 10.24
C GLU A 67 -20.13 -8.13 11.52
N ASP A 68 -19.58 -9.26 11.96
CA ASP A 68 -18.73 -9.30 13.15
C ASP A 68 -17.35 -8.67 12.88
N ILE A 69 -17.11 -7.48 13.43
CA ILE A 69 -15.83 -6.78 13.33
C ILE A 69 -14.70 -7.40 14.17
N SER A 70 -15.00 -8.35 15.07
CA SER A 70 -13.96 -9.07 15.83
C SER A 70 -13.03 -9.87 14.90
N LYS A 71 -13.49 -10.16 13.67
CA LYS A 71 -12.70 -10.80 12.61
C LYS A 71 -11.40 -10.06 12.27
N TYR A 72 -11.36 -8.72 12.43
CA TYR A 72 -10.13 -7.94 12.22
C TYR A 72 -9.11 -8.17 13.33
N ALA A 73 -9.54 -8.25 14.59
CA ALA A 73 -8.65 -8.32 15.74
C ALA A 73 -7.73 -9.55 15.70
N LYS A 74 -8.27 -10.70 15.27
CA LYS A 74 -7.50 -11.95 15.14
C LYS A 74 -6.29 -11.80 14.22
N ASP A 75 -6.51 -11.23 13.04
CA ASP A 75 -5.46 -11.12 12.02
C ASP A 75 -4.55 -9.90 12.28
N LEU A 76 -5.07 -8.80 12.82
CA LEU A 76 -4.27 -7.67 13.29
C LEU A 76 -3.31 -8.07 14.43
N GLY A 77 -3.67 -9.07 15.24
CA GLY A 77 -2.79 -9.67 16.25
C GLY A 77 -1.52 -10.32 15.69
N LYS A 78 -1.42 -10.50 14.36
CA LYS A 78 -0.22 -11.04 13.69
C LYS A 78 0.70 -9.98 13.12
N ILE A 79 0.48 -8.69 13.41
CA ILE A 79 1.24 -7.61 12.77
C ILE A 79 2.76 -7.71 12.99
N ASP A 80 3.21 -8.12 14.18
CA ASP A 80 4.63 -8.31 14.49
C ASP A 80 5.23 -9.46 13.68
N GLU A 81 4.47 -10.54 13.49
CA GLU A 81 4.85 -11.67 12.63
C GLU A 81 4.97 -11.21 11.16
N ILE A 82 3.99 -10.44 10.67
CA ILE A 82 3.99 -9.87 9.30
C ILE A 82 5.24 -9.02 9.07
N ILE A 83 5.52 -8.08 9.97
CA ILE A 83 6.69 -7.20 9.87
C ILE A 83 7.98 -8.04 9.86
N THR A 84 8.08 -9.02 10.76
CA THR A 84 9.26 -9.90 10.86
C THR A 84 9.47 -10.71 9.57
N VAL A 85 8.42 -11.32 9.03
CA VAL A 85 8.49 -12.09 7.79
C VAL A 85 8.85 -11.20 6.60
N PHE A 86 8.28 -10.01 6.51
CA PHE A 86 8.58 -9.06 5.44
C PHE A 86 10.03 -8.55 5.49
N GLU A 87 10.52 -8.16 6.67
CA GLU A 87 11.93 -7.78 6.87
C GLU A 87 12.88 -8.92 6.49
N ASN A 88 12.58 -10.14 6.93
CA ASN A 88 13.38 -11.32 6.60
C ASN A 88 13.37 -11.64 5.10
N GLU A 89 12.26 -11.41 4.40
CA GLU A 89 12.19 -11.64 2.95
C GLU A 89 12.98 -10.57 2.19
N ILE A 90 12.87 -9.30 2.60
CA ILE A 90 13.59 -8.18 1.99
C ILE A 90 15.11 -8.36 2.15
N THR A 91 15.57 -8.76 3.34
CA THR A 91 17.01 -8.90 3.67
C THR A 91 17.71 -10.06 2.98
N LYS A 92 16.97 -11.01 2.38
CA LYS A 92 17.56 -12.09 1.54
C LYS A 92 18.15 -11.57 0.23
N ASN A 93 17.77 -10.36 -0.19
CA ASN A 93 18.13 -9.81 -1.48
C ASN A 93 19.14 -8.67 -1.33
N ASP A 94 20.11 -8.59 -2.23
CA ASP A 94 20.96 -7.39 -2.34
C ASP A 94 20.17 -6.25 -2.98
N LEU A 95 19.61 -5.37 -2.15
CA LEU A 95 18.77 -4.27 -2.60
C LEU A 95 19.50 -3.28 -3.51
N ASN A 96 20.83 -3.22 -3.47
CA ASN A 96 21.61 -2.28 -4.29
C ASN A 96 21.65 -2.68 -5.77
N ARG A 97 21.40 -3.97 -6.07
CA ARG A 97 21.36 -4.48 -7.44
C ARG A 97 20.18 -3.93 -8.23
N PHE A 98 19.05 -3.72 -7.55
CA PHE A 98 17.80 -3.35 -8.20
C PHE A 98 17.81 -1.90 -8.64
N LYS A 99 17.35 -1.66 -9.88
CA LYS A 99 17.18 -0.34 -10.48
C LYS A 99 15.74 -0.06 -10.89
N HIS A 100 14.93 -1.10 -10.96
CA HIS A 100 13.55 -1.05 -11.38
C HIS A 100 12.69 -1.83 -10.38
N PHE A 101 11.67 -1.19 -9.83
CA PHE A 101 10.75 -1.81 -8.88
C PHE A 101 9.35 -1.81 -9.47
N VAL A 102 8.76 -2.99 -9.59
CA VAL A 102 7.43 -3.16 -10.18
C VAL A 102 6.47 -3.71 -9.14
N PHE A 103 5.32 -3.08 -8.99
CA PHE A 103 4.28 -3.49 -8.08
C PHE A 103 3.05 -3.94 -8.88
N LEU A 104 2.64 -5.20 -8.70
CA LEU A 104 1.55 -5.81 -9.47
C LEU A 104 0.42 -6.21 -8.53
N GLY A 105 -0.82 -6.03 -8.96
CA GLY A 105 -2.00 -6.52 -8.24
C GLY A 105 -3.22 -6.58 -9.14
N LEU A 106 -4.27 -7.27 -8.72
CA LEU A 106 -5.55 -7.32 -9.44
C LEU A 106 -6.70 -6.86 -8.55
N GLY A 107 -7.62 -6.07 -9.09
CA GLY A 107 -8.77 -5.56 -8.35
C GLY A 107 -8.32 -4.68 -7.18
N MET A 108 -8.75 -4.99 -5.95
CA MET A 108 -8.34 -4.22 -4.77
C MET A 108 -6.81 -4.19 -4.56
N TYR A 109 -6.10 -5.23 -4.99
CA TYR A 109 -4.65 -5.31 -4.87
C TYR A 109 -3.92 -4.39 -5.84
N GLU A 110 -4.55 -3.98 -6.94
CA GLU A 110 -4.00 -2.97 -7.85
C GLU A 110 -3.90 -1.61 -7.15
N GLY A 111 -4.90 -1.25 -6.34
CA GLY A 111 -4.84 -0.04 -5.49
C GLY A 111 -3.67 -0.09 -4.51
N LEU A 112 -3.43 -1.26 -3.89
CA LEU A 112 -2.27 -1.46 -3.01
C LEU A 112 -0.95 -1.40 -3.78
N ALA A 113 -0.88 -1.96 -4.99
CA ALA A 113 0.30 -1.90 -5.84
C ALA A 113 0.65 -0.47 -6.24
N ARG A 114 -0.36 0.36 -6.56
CA ARG A 114 -0.17 1.78 -6.87
C ARG A 114 0.34 2.57 -5.67
N GLU A 115 -0.24 2.35 -4.49
CA GLU A 115 0.26 2.97 -3.26
C GLU A 115 1.68 2.50 -2.97
N ALA A 116 1.99 1.21 -3.15
CA ALA A 116 3.30 0.64 -2.91
C ALA A 116 4.40 1.28 -3.77
N ALA A 117 4.12 1.47 -5.07
CA ALA A 117 5.00 2.21 -5.97
C ALA A 117 5.23 3.64 -5.48
N LEU A 118 4.14 4.37 -5.19
CA LEU A 118 4.23 5.74 -4.70
C LEU A 118 5.05 5.85 -3.41
N LYS A 119 4.82 4.97 -2.42
CA LYS A 119 5.57 5.01 -1.14
C LYS A 119 7.05 4.75 -1.36
N LEU A 120 7.38 3.78 -2.21
CA LEU A 120 8.77 3.47 -2.49
C LEU A 120 9.46 4.61 -3.25
N GLU A 121 8.78 5.23 -4.21
CA GLU A 121 9.26 6.40 -4.95
C GLU A 121 9.55 7.57 -3.99
N GLU A 122 8.56 7.95 -3.17
CA GLU A 122 8.67 9.06 -2.22
C GLU A 122 9.76 8.83 -1.17
N MET A 123 9.87 7.61 -0.61
CA MET A 123 10.85 7.31 0.44
C MET A 123 12.28 7.20 -0.11
N SER A 124 12.45 6.59 -1.28
CA SER A 124 13.76 6.07 -1.71
C SER A 124 14.28 6.65 -3.03
N LEU A 125 13.50 7.50 -3.71
CA LEU A 125 13.83 8.06 -5.02
C LEU A 125 14.18 6.95 -6.04
N SER A 126 13.50 5.81 -5.93
CA SER A 126 13.69 4.68 -6.84
C SER A 126 12.71 4.79 -8.00
N PHE A 127 13.13 4.30 -9.17
CA PHE A 127 12.22 4.18 -10.30
C PHE A 127 11.21 3.05 -10.03
N THR A 128 9.93 3.40 -9.98
CA THR A 128 8.86 2.48 -9.66
C THR A 128 7.74 2.54 -10.68
N GLU A 129 7.14 1.39 -10.96
CA GLU A 129 5.91 1.31 -11.74
C GLU A 129 4.89 0.42 -11.02
N ALA A 130 3.61 0.69 -11.25
CA ALA A 130 2.52 -0.15 -10.77
C ALA A 130 1.55 -0.47 -11.90
N PHE A 131 1.15 -1.74 -12.01
CA PHE A 131 0.23 -2.21 -13.03
C PHE A 131 -0.78 -3.20 -12.47
N SER A 132 -1.93 -3.29 -13.14
CA SER A 132 -2.74 -4.49 -13.06
C SER A 132 -1.90 -5.71 -13.49
N SER A 133 -1.98 -6.82 -12.76
CA SER A 133 -1.21 -8.04 -13.05
C SER A 133 -1.44 -8.59 -14.46
N TYR A 134 -2.60 -8.34 -15.07
CA TYR A 134 -2.87 -8.73 -16.46
C TYR A 134 -2.25 -7.76 -17.46
N GLU A 135 -2.40 -6.45 -17.25
CA GLU A 135 -1.84 -5.40 -18.11
C GLU A 135 -0.32 -5.48 -18.20
N TYR A 136 0.36 -5.90 -17.14
CA TYR A 136 1.81 -6.07 -17.16
C TYR A 136 2.29 -7.02 -18.27
N ARG A 137 1.47 -8.02 -18.66
CA ARG A 137 1.80 -8.94 -19.75
C ARG A 137 1.65 -8.34 -21.14
N HIS A 138 0.95 -7.21 -21.27
CA HIS A 138 0.62 -6.58 -22.55
C HIS A 138 1.67 -5.55 -23.00
N GLY A 139 2.93 -5.75 -22.65
CA GLY A 139 4.05 -4.88 -23.04
C GLY A 139 5.02 -4.57 -21.91
N PRO A 140 4.55 -4.07 -20.74
CA PRO A 140 5.44 -3.62 -19.66
C PRO A 140 6.45 -4.67 -19.19
N LYS A 141 6.08 -5.96 -19.17
CA LYS A 141 6.99 -7.06 -18.83
C LYS A 141 8.26 -7.13 -19.68
N SER A 142 8.30 -6.49 -20.86
CA SER A 142 9.51 -6.40 -21.69
C SER A 142 10.64 -5.58 -21.05
N LEU A 143 10.34 -4.77 -20.03
CA LEU A 143 11.31 -4.01 -19.23
C LEU A 143 11.87 -4.83 -18.05
N ALA A 144 11.35 -6.03 -17.82
CA ALA A 144 11.76 -6.87 -16.70
C ALA A 144 13.08 -7.59 -17.01
N ASP A 145 14.04 -7.45 -16.10
CA ASP A 145 15.40 -8.00 -16.24
C ASP A 145 15.97 -8.45 -14.87
N ASP A 146 17.27 -8.77 -14.82
CA ASP A 146 17.99 -9.19 -13.62
C ASP A 146 18.16 -8.08 -12.55
N LYS A 147 17.89 -6.82 -12.92
CA LYS A 147 17.89 -5.65 -12.03
C LYS A 147 16.48 -5.20 -11.65
N THR A 148 15.47 -6.00 -11.98
CA THR A 148 14.07 -5.74 -11.67
C THR A 148 13.63 -6.53 -10.45
N LEU A 149 13.06 -5.84 -9.45
CA LEU A 149 12.35 -6.46 -8.33
C LEU A 149 10.83 -6.28 -8.54
N VAL A 150 10.12 -7.39 -8.72
CA VAL A 150 8.67 -7.42 -8.87
C VAL A 150 8.01 -7.87 -7.58
N CYS A 151 7.08 -7.08 -7.06
CA CYS A 151 6.25 -7.43 -5.90
C CYS A 151 4.82 -7.70 -6.36
N ILE A 152 4.33 -8.92 -6.18
CA ILE A 152 2.96 -9.32 -6.55
C ILE A 152 2.08 -9.28 -5.30
N PHE A 153 1.13 -8.35 -5.28
CA PHE A 153 0.06 -8.20 -4.29
C PHE A 153 -1.11 -9.09 -4.67
N GLY A 154 -1.68 -9.78 -3.68
CA GLY A 154 -2.76 -10.72 -3.92
C GLY A 154 -2.74 -11.92 -2.99
N GLU A 155 -3.56 -12.90 -3.34
CA GLU A 155 -3.56 -14.22 -2.70
C GLU A 155 -2.59 -15.18 -3.41
N ASP A 156 -2.26 -16.27 -2.72
CA ASP A 156 -1.46 -17.37 -3.29
C ASP A 156 -2.32 -18.26 -4.21
N GLU A 157 -2.75 -17.68 -5.33
CA GLU A 157 -3.56 -18.32 -6.36
C GLU A 157 -2.74 -18.71 -7.60
N GLU A 158 -3.30 -19.58 -8.45
CA GLU A 158 -2.63 -20.10 -9.64
C GLU A 158 -2.12 -19.00 -10.57
N ASN A 159 -2.93 -17.97 -10.84
CA ASN A 159 -2.55 -16.86 -11.72
C ASN A 159 -1.31 -16.11 -11.22
N ASN A 160 -1.22 -15.83 -9.92
CA ASN A 160 -0.07 -15.15 -9.31
C ASN A 160 1.16 -16.06 -9.29
N ARG A 161 1.01 -17.36 -9.04
CA ARG A 161 2.12 -18.32 -9.12
C ARG A 161 2.65 -18.49 -10.53
N THR A 162 1.78 -18.47 -11.53
CA THR A 162 2.16 -18.55 -12.95
C THR A 162 2.89 -17.29 -13.38
N LEU A 163 2.39 -16.11 -12.99
CA LEU A 163 3.08 -14.84 -13.23
C LEU A 163 4.46 -14.81 -12.58
N GLU A 164 4.57 -15.27 -11.34
CA GLU A 164 5.85 -15.34 -10.63
C GLU A 164 6.86 -16.21 -11.38
N LYS A 165 6.46 -17.40 -11.86
CA LYS A 165 7.34 -18.27 -12.66
C LYS A 165 7.78 -17.58 -13.95
N GLU A 166 6.84 -17.00 -14.69
CA GLU A 166 7.09 -16.29 -15.96
C GLU A 166 8.14 -15.18 -15.78
N LEU A 167 8.03 -14.39 -14.71
CA LEU A 167 8.95 -13.28 -14.45
C LEU A 167 10.31 -13.74 -13.92
N CYS A 168 10.37 -14.84 -13.16
CA CYS A 168 11.62 -15.48 -12.80
C CYS A 168 12.37 -16.01 -14.04
N ASP A 169 11.66 -16.50 -15.06
CA ASP A 169 12.26 -16.94 -16.34
C ASP A 169 12.91 -15.76 -17.10
N PHE A 170 12.48 -14.51 -16.83
CA PHE A 170 13.12 -13.29 -17.33
C PHE A 170 14.27 -12.78 -16.43
N SER A 171 14.73 -13.60 -15.48
CA SER A 171 15.78 -13.28 -14.49
C SER A 171 15.38 -12.23 -13.45
N SER A 172 14.15 -11.72 -13.46
CA SER A 172 13.67 -10.82 -12.42
C SER A 172 13.55 -11.50 -11.07
N THR A 173 13.71 -10.71 -10.02
CA THR A 173 13.40 -11.17 -8.66
C THR A 173 11.93 -10.94 -8.40
N VAL A 174 11.22 -11.97 -7.94
CA VAL A 174 9.80 -11.86 -7.67
C VAL A 174 9.51 -12.18 -6.22
N ILE A 175 8.76 -11.30 -5.56
CA ILE A 175 8.24 -11.50 -4.21
C ILE A 175 6.71 -11.56 -4.31
N ASN A 176 6.16 -12.73 -4.06
CA ASN A 176 4.72 -12.98 -4.05
C ASN A 176 4.17 -12.88 -2.62
N LEU A 177 3.50 -11.76 -2.31
CA LEU A 177 3.03 -11.47 -0.95
C LEU A 177 1.92 -12.42 -0.50
N GLY A 178 1.14 -12.96 -1.44
CA GLY A 178 0.16 -14.01 -1.15
C GLY A 178 0.79 -15.27 -0.56
N LYS A 179 1.96 -15.68 -1.07
CA LYS A 179 2.71 -16.82 -0.51
C LYS A 179 3.21 -16.54 0.90
N LEU A 180 3.65 -15.31 1.18
CA LEU A 180 4.09 -14.92 2.52
C LEU A 180 2.92 -14.93 3.51
N PHE A 181 1.78 -14.37 3.11
CA PHE A 181 0.55 -14.38 3.92
C PHE A 181 0.06 -15.81 4.20
N LYS A 182 0.06 -16.68 3.20
CA LYS A 182 -0.29 -18.09 3.38
C LYS A 182 0.66 -18.81 4.35
N LYS A 183 1.97 -18.54 4.32
CA LYS A 183 2.94 -19.11 5.28
C LYS A 183 2.64 -18.71 6.73
N MET A 184 2.12 -17.50 6.94
CA MET A 184 1.70 -16.99 8.26
C MET A 184 0.26 -17.41 8.63
N ASN A 185 -0.37 -18.30 7.86
CA ASN A 185 -1.78 -18.66 7.99
C ASN A 185 -2.71 -17.43 8.01
N ILE A 186 -2.43 -16.46 7.15
CA ILE A 186 -3.28 -15.30 6.88
C ILE A 186 -3.92 -15.53 5.51
N THR A 187 -5.18 -15.94 5.51
CA THR A 187 -5.97 -16.18 4.28
C THR A 187 -7.16 -15.24 4.17
N SER A 188 -7.34 -14.37 5.17
CA SER A 188 -8.45 -13.45 5.27
C SER A 188 -8.24 -12.24 4.38
N LYS A 189 -9.18 -11.99 3.47
CA LYS A 189 -9.22 -10.75 2.67
C LYS A 189 -9.39 -9.49 3.53
N ASN A 190 -9.88 -9.64 4.77
CA ASN A 190 -10.11 -8.52 5.68
C ASN A 190 -8.81 -7.77 6.01
N VAL A 191 -7.66 -8.44 6.01
CA VAL A 191 -6.36 -7.82 6.27
C VAL A 191 -5.44 -7.77 5.04
N ALA A 192 -5.99 -7.96 3.84
CA ALA A 192 -5.23 -7.88 2.60
C ALA A 192 -4.46 -6.55 2.46
N PHE A 193 -5.00 -5.46 2.99
CA PHE A 193 -4.35 -4.15 2.99
C PHE A 193 -3.03 -4.11 3.75
N LEU A 194 -2.78 -5.04 4.70
CA LEU A 194 -1.50 -5.12 5.42
C LEU A 194 -0.33 -5.51 4.51
N GLN A 195 -0.58 -6.01 3.29
CA GLN A 195 0.47 -6.24 2.31
C GLN A 195 1.25 -4.96 1.95
N ILE A 196 0.63 -3.77 2.09
CA ILE A 196 1.31 -2.49 1.85
C ILE A 196 2.52 -2.26 2.78
N ILE A 197 2.51 -2.87 3.96
CA ILE A 197 3.60 -2.78 4.93
C ILE A 197 4.91 -3.30 4.31
N PHE A 198 4.83 -4.28 3.39
CA PHE A 198 6.01 -4.76 2.68
C PHE A 198 6.73 -3.64 1.92
N ALA A 199 5.97 -2.84 1.16
CA ALA A 199 6.53 -1.74 0.36
C ALA A 199 7.05 -0.59 1.25
N GLN A 200 6.38 -0.33 2.38
CA GLN A 200 6.85 0.66 3.36
C GLN A 200 8.19 0.25 3.98
N ILE A 201 8.34 -1.01 4.38
CA ILE A 201 9.61 -1.55 4.89
C ILE A 201 10.68 -1.53 3.79
N LEU A 202 10.34 -1.95 2.58
CA LEU A 202 11.26 -1.95 1.43
C LEU A 202 11.77 -0.54 1.14
N GLY A 203 10.87 0.45 1.10
CA GLY A 203 11.18 1.87 0.88
C GLY A 203 12.14 2.40 1.95
N LEU A 204 11.83 2.14 3.22
CA LEU A 204 12.69 2.50 4.35
C LEU A 204 14.09 1.89 4.25
N ARG A 205 14.19 0.61 3.88
CA ARG A 205 15.47 -0.11 3.75
C ARG A 205 16.31 0.45 2.60
N ILE A 206 15.71 0.68 1.44
CA ILE A 206 16.43 1.25 0.29
C ILE A 206 16.87 2.69 0.59
N ALA A 207 16.00 3.49 1.19
CA ALA A 207 16.34 4.86 1.58
C ALA A 207 17.52 4.90 2.56
N LYS A 208 17.53 4.01 3.57
CA LYS A 208 18.69 3.84 4.47
C LYS A 208 19.96 3.46 3.73
N ASN A 209 19.90 2.51 2.79
CA ASN A 209 21.06 2.13 1.97
C ASN A 209 21.59 3.30 1.12
N LYS A 210 20.68 4.17 0.64
CA LYS A 210 21.01 5.37 -0.13
C LYS A 210 21.34 6.60 0.74
N SER A 211 21.28 6.48 2.07
CA SER A 211 21.43 7.62 3.02
C SER A 211 20.45 8.77 2.75
N ILE A 212 19.20 8.46 2.41
CA ILE A 212 18.12 9.41 2.17
C ILE A 212 17.32 9.64 3.47
N ASP A 213 16.95 10.90 3.73
CA ASP A 213 16.01 11.27 4.80
C ASP A 213 14.58 10.94 4.37
N VAL A 214 14.02 9.89 4.97
CA VAL A 214 12.65 9.40 4.70
C VAL A 214 11.56 10.24 5.37
N ASP A 215 11.91 11.00 6.42
CA ASP A 215 10.95 11.83 7.14
C ASP A 215 10.75 13.16 6.41
N ARG A 216 11.77 13.60 5.66
CA ARG A 216 11.77 14.83 4.84
C ARG A 216 12.29 14.58 3.42
N PRO A 217 11.57 13.78 2.61
CA PRO A 217 11.93 13.55 1.22
C PRO A 217 12.00 14.87 0.45
N ARG A 218 12.97 14.96 -0.45
CA ARG A 218 13.25 16.17 -1.22
C ARG A 218 12.04 16.56 -2.08
N ASN A 219 11.67 17.84 -2.04
CA ASN A 219 10.59 18.45 -2.84
C ASN A 219 9.17 17.95 -2.55
N LEU A 220 8.90 17.33 -1.39
CA LEU A 220 7.56 16.92 -1.00
C LEU A 220 7.05 17.74 0.18
N ASP A 221 5.79 18.13 0.10
CA ASP A 221 5.04 18.76 1.18
C ASP A 221 4.01 17.77 1.74
N LYS A 222 3.84 17.76 3.07
CA LYS A 222 2.88 16.88 3.75
C LYS A 222 1.42 17.13 3.35
N VAL A 223 1.09 18.38 3.01
CA VAL A 223 -0.24 18.78 2.54
C VAL A 223 -0.06 19.59 1.28
N VAL A 224 -0.55 19.07 0.16
CA VAL A 224 -0.58 19.79 -1.12
C VAL A 224 -1.60 20.92 -1.01
N LYS A 225 -1.11 22.17 -0.99
CA LYS A 225 -1.92 23.39 -1.02
C LYS A 225 -1.66 24.09 -2.35
N PHE A 226 -2.74 24.41 -3.06
CA PHE A 226 -2.71 25.29 -4.23
C PHE A 226 -3.16 26.69 -3.82
#